data_AF-A0A8T1VWQ9-F1
#
_entry.id   AF-A0A8T1VWQ9-F1
#
_cell.length_a   1.000
_cell.length_b   1.000
_cell.length_c   1.000
_cell.angle_alpha   90.00
_cell.angle_beta   90.00
_cell.angle_gamma   90.00
#
_symmetry.space_group_name_H-M   'P 1'
#
loop_
_entity.id
_entity.type
_entity.pdbx_description
1 polymer ?
#
loop_
_entity_poly.entity_id
_entity_poly.type
_entity_poly.pdbx_seq_one_letter_code
_entity_poly.pdbx_strand_id
1 'polypeptide(L)'
;MAVHNDKKCRRCSCRNVACQRRKADQRRQAKCLIPHAQKQLLLILGARALRRRQHLSARKEPPLEMDEELGPDEVAVDGEDLQVMRDSVDKMQRQFSRGLRDIQEIRALVEQAAAQRELERREMNTPTASTGARNATA
;
A
#
# COMPACT_ATOMS: atom_id res chain seq x y z
N MET A 1 12.46 34.59 -0.25
CA MET A 1 12.16 33.39 0.56
C MET A 1 12.65 32.16 -0.19
N ALA A 2 13.60 31.41 0.35
CA ALA A 2 14.21 30.28 -0.35
C ALA A 2 13.24 29.09 -0.41
N VAL A 3 12.80 28.74 -1.62
CA VAL A 3 11.89 27.62 -1.87
C VAL A 3 12.66 26.32 -1.66
N HIS A 4 12.40 25.66 -0.54
CA HIS A 4 13.09 24.46 -0.12
C HIS A 4 12.63 23.27 -0.96
N ASN A 5 13.53 22.72 -1.79
CA ASN A 5 13.22 21.61 -2.68
C ASN A 5 13.18 20.27 -1.91
N ASP A 6 11.97 19.76 -1.64
CA ASP A 6 11.72 18.57 -0.81
C ASP A 6 12.40 17.29 -1.33
N LYS A 7 12.68 17.20 -2.64
CA LYS A 7 13.38 16.04 -3.22
C LYS A 7 14.83 15.92 -2.72
N LYS A 8 15.45 17.02 -2.26
CA LYS A 8 16.82 17.03 -1.72
C LYS A 8 16.90 16.84 -0.18
N CYS A 9 15.82 17.02 0.61
CA CYS A 9 15.88 16.90 2.11
C CYS A 9 15.99 15.45 2.60
N ARG A 10 15.64 14.45 1.79
CA ARG A 10 15.58 13.04 2.27
C ARG A 10 16.93 12.52 2.79
N ARG A 11 18.06 13.07 2.33
CA ARG A 11 19.42 12.76 2.82
C ARG A 11 20.15 13.91 3.51
N CYS A 12 19.60 15.13 3.62
CA CYS A 12 20.40 16.22 4.18
C CYS A 12 20.59 16.09 5.70
N SER A 13 21.82 16.32 6.14
CA SER A 13 22.26 16.63 7.51
C SER A 13 22.00 18.11 7.86
N CYS A 14 20.97 18.69 7.23
CA CYS A 14 20.56 20.06 7.41
C CYS A 14 20.18 20.32 8.89
N ARG A 15 20.84 21.32 9.50
CA ARG A 15 20.59 21.78 10.88
C ARG A 15 19.32 22.64 11.03
N ASN A 16 18.54 22.80 9.97
CA ASN A 16 17.31 23.59 10.00
C ASN A 16 16.25 22.90 10.86
N VAL A 17 15.78 23.60 11.89
CA VAL A 17 14.78 23.13 12.87
C VAL A 17 13.50 22.64 12.19
N ALA A 18 13.08 23.25 11.07
CA ALA A 18 11.90 22.84 10.34
C ALA A 18 12.04 21.50 9.57
N CYS A 19 13.24 21.13 9.08
CA CYS A 19 13.45 19.79 8.50
C CYS A 19 13.67 18.75 9.62
N GLN A 20 14.21 19.13 10.78
CA GLN A 20 14.29 18.24 11.95
C GLN A 20 12.92 17.87 12.52
N ARG A 21 12.03 18.85 12.72
CA ARG A 21 10.64 18.60 13.17
C ARG A 21 9.90 17.67 12.21
N ARG A 22 9.97 17.94 10.90
CA ARG A 22 9.37 17.07 9.88
C ARG A 22 9.92 15.64 9.89
N LYS A 23 11.24 15.44 10.08
CA LYS A 23 11.82 14.10 10.26
C LYS A 23 11.33 13.41 11.53
N ALA A 24 11.17 14.13 12.63
CA ALA A 24 10.64 13.59 13.87
C ALA A 24 9.18 13.16 13.71
N ASP A 25 8.35 13.96 13.04
CA ASP A 25 6.94 13.63 12.76
C ASP A 25 6.82 12.44 11.81
N GLN A 26 7.66 12.37 10.77
CA GLN A 26 7.70 11.21 9.88
C GLN A 26 8.12 9.93 10.62
N ARG A 27 9.07 10.01 11.57
CA ARG A 27 9.42 8.87 12.44
C ARG A 27 8.30 8.49 13.39
N ARG A 28 7.50 9.45 13.87
CA ARG A 28 6.31 9.15 14.69
C ARG A 28 5.24 8.44 13.85
N GLN A 29 4.97 8.92 12.63
CA GLN A 29 4.03 8.28 11.70
C GLN A 29 4.50 6.88 11.26
N ALA A 30 5.79 6.70 10.99
CA ALA A 30 6.37 5.39 10.66
C ALA A 30 6.40 4.42 11.84
N LYS A 31 6.29 4.90 13.09
CA LYS A 31 6.11 4.03 14.27
C LYS A 31 4.65 3.63 14.48
N CYS A 32 3.70 4.38 13.96
CA CYS A 32 2.27 4.07 14.02
C CYS A 32 1.80 3.14 12.89
N LEU A 33 2.62 2.99 11.84
CA LEU A 33 2.38 2.05 10.76
C LEU A 33 3.46 0.99 10.81
N ILE A 34 3.06 -0.28 11.01
CA ILE A 34 3.84 -1.50 10.78
C ILE A 34 4.51 -2.10 12.04
N PRO A 35 3.73 -2.85 12.84
CA PRO A 35 4.22 -4.11 13.40
C PRO A 35 3.95 -5.28 12.45
N HIS A 36 2.87 -5.22 11.66
CA HIS A 36 2.34 -6.38 10.93
C HIS A 36 3.01 -6.61 9.56
N ALA A 37 3.38 -5.55 8.83
CA ALA A 37 3.98 -5.67 7.48
C ALA A 37 5.47 -6.07 7.49
N GLN A 38 6.17 -5.99 8.62
CA GLN A 38 7.58 -6.40 8.70
C GLN A 38 7.72 -7.93 8.68
N LYS A 39 6.73 -8.67 9.20
CA LYS A 39 6.69 -10.14 9.14
C LYS A 39 6.47 -10.68 7.73
N GLN A 40 5.70 -9.98 6.89
CA GLN A 40 5.44 -10.41 5.51
C GLN A 40 6.65 -10.21 4.58
N LEU A 41 7.47 -9.17 4.77
CA LEU A 41 8.65 -8.93 3.94
C LEU A 41 9.79 -9.95 4.19
N LEU A 42 9.91 -10.47 5.41
CA LEU A 42 10.87 -11.55 5.74
C LEU A 42 10.50 -12.88 5.06
N LEU A 43 9.21 -13.22 4.97
CA LEU A 43 8.73 -14.41 4.26
C LEU A 43 9.01 -14.36 2.76
N ILE A 44 8.84 -13.19 2.12
CA ILE A 44 9.04 -13.03 0.67
C ILE A 44 10.53 -13.15 0.29
N LEU A 45 11.44 -12.66 1.14
CA LEU A 45 12.89 -12.77 0.89
C LEU A 45 13.42 -14.17 1.16
N GLY A 46 12.91 -14.87 2.20
CA GLY A 46 13.24 -16.27 2.47
C GLY A 46 12.81 -17.23 1.35
N ALA A 47 11.61 -17.04 0.80
CA ALA A 47 11.08 -17.89 -0.28
C ALA A 47 11.89 -17.79 -1.59
N ARG A 48 12.52 -16.64 -1.87
CA ARG A 48 13.40 -16.47 -3.05
C ARG A 48 14.77 -17.14 -2.88
N ALA A 49 15.29 -17.24 -1.66
CA ALA A 49 16.52 -17.97 -1.39
C ALA A 49 16.34 -19.49 -1.53
N LEU A 50 15.18 -20.02 -1.11
CA LEU A 50 14.88 -21.46 -1.24
C LEU A 50 14.75 -21.92 -2.70
N ARG A 51 14.06 -21.15 -3.56
CA ARG A 51 13.88 -21.51 -4.97
C ARG A 51 15.19 -21.55 -5.77
N ARG A 52 16.21 -20.78 -5.37
CA ARG A 52 17.54 -20.83 -6.03
C ARG A 52 18.36 -22.06 -5.63
N ARG A 53 18.10 -22.69 -4.48
CA ARG A 53 18.78 -23.93 -4.07
C ARG A 53 18.19 -25.16 -4.76
N GLN A 54 16.88 -25.21 -4.98
CA GLN A 54 16.21 -26.38 -5.57
C GLN A 54 16.59 -26.64 -7.04
N HIS A 55 16.96 -25.62 -7.80
CA HIS A 55 17.38 -25.80 -9.21
C HIS A 55 18.82 -26.30 -9.40
N LEU A 56 19.65 -26.36 -8.34
CA LEU A 56 21.04 -26.82 -8.42
C LEU A 56 21.24 -28.28 -7.95
N SER A 57 20.24 -28.92 -7.35
CA SER A 57 20.35 -30.30 -6.84
C SER A 57 19.86 -31.39 -7.80
N ALA A 58 19.48 -31.06 -9.05
CA ALA A 58 19.04 -32.05 -10.04
C ALA A 58 20.19 -32.85 -10.69
N ARG A 59 21.29 -33.14 -9.97
CA ARG A 59 22.37 -33.98 -10.48
C ARG A 59 22.97 -34.87 -9.39
N LYS A 60 22.58 -36.15 -9.46
CA LYS A 60 23.15 -37.35 -8.83
C LYS A 60 23.08 -37.43 -7.30
N GLU A 61 22.14 -38.23 -6.82
CA GLU A 61 22.20 -38.84 -5.49
C GLU A 61 23.24 -39.98 -5.45
N PRO A 62 24.03 -40.09 -4.39
CA PRO A 62 24.39 -41.35 -3.77
C PRO A 62 23.40 -41.68 -2.63
N PRO A 63 23.10 -42.97 -2.38
CA PRO A 63 22.19 -43.36 -1.30
C PRO A 63 22.92 -43.15 0.03
N LEU A 64 22.49 -42.16 0.80
CA LEU A 64 22.79 -42.07 2.21
C LEU A 64 21.50 -42.39 2.96
N GLU A 65 21.47 -43.57 3.57
CA GLU A 65 20.59 -43.87 4.69
C GLU A 65 20.86 -42.81 5.76
N MET A 66 19.97 -41.81 5.84
CA MET A 66 19.92 -40.87 6.95
C MET A 66 18.65 -41.21 7.73
N ASP A 67 18.86 -42.00 8.78
CA ASP A 67 17.97 -42.13 9.92
C ASP A 67 17.91 -40.75 10.62
N GLU A 68 17.14 -39.82 10.04
CA GLU A 68 16.86 -38.52 10.64
C GLU A 68 15.76 -38.71 11.69
N GLU A 69 16.21 -39.06 12.89
CA GLU A 69 15.44 -38.90 14.13
C GLU A 69 15.02 -37.42 14.25
N LEU A 70 13.77 -37.12 13.88
CA LEU A 70 13.18 -35.78 13.99
C LEU A 70 13.41 -35.25 15.42
N GLY A 71 14.13 -34.14 15.53
CA GLY A 71 14.35 -33.48 16.81
C GLY A 71 13.01 -33.07 17.44
N PRO A 72 12.89 -33.06 18.79
CA PRO A 72 11.62 -32.89 19.51
C PRO A 72 10.93 -31.53 19.34
N ASP A 73 11.46 -30.64 18.49
CA ASP A 73 10.96 -29.27 18.27
C ASP A 73 10.55 -29.03 16.80
N GLU A 74 10.52 -30.09 15.97
CA GLU A 74 10.04 -29.99 14.58
C GLU A 74 8.53 -30.17 14.51
N VAL A 75 7.83 -29.08 14.20
CA VAL A 75 6.40 -29.14 13.86
C VAL A 75 6.28 -29.75 12.47
N ALA A 76 5.86 -31.02 12.43
CA ALA A 76 5.51 -31.69 11.19
C ALA A 76 4.29 -31.00 10.57
N VAL A 77 4.48 -30.34 9.43
CA VAL A 77 3.41 -29.74 8.64
C VAL A 77 2.88 -30.79 7.69
N ASP A 78 1.62 -31.17 7.87
CA ASP A 78 0.99 -32.19 7.04
C ASP A 78 0.32 -31.60 5.77
N GLY A 79 -0.27 -32.48 4.96
CA GLY A 79 -0.97 -32.06 3.75
C GLY A 79 -2.21 -31.20 4.02
N GLU A 80 -2.83 -31.35 5.19
CA GLU A 80 -4.04 -30.63 5.58
C GLU A 80 -3.68 -29.19 5.97
N ASP A 81 -2.59 -29.00 6.72
CA ASP A 81 -2.02 -27.69 7.01
C ASP A 81 -1.69 -26.92 5.73
N LEU A 82 -1.07 -27.59 4.75
CA LEU A 82 -0.78 -26.99 3.44
C LEU A 82 -2.06 -26.58 2.71
N GLN A 83 -3.12 -27.38 2.79
CA GLN A 83 -4.40 -27.07 2.16
C GLN A 83 -5.07 -25.86 2.83
N VAL A 84 -5.08 -25.80 4.17
CA VAL A 84 -5.60 -24.66 4.94
C VAL A 84 -4.85 -23.38 4.61
N MET A 85 -3.52 -23.46 4.47
CA MET A 85 -2.71 -22.30 4.07
C MET A 85 -3.03 -21.84 2.64
N ARG A 86 -3.22 -22.77 1.69
CA ARG A 86 -3.62 -22.43 0.31
C ARG A 86 -4.98 -21.73 0.29
N ASP A 87 -5.97 -22.31 0.96
CA ASP A 87 -7.33 -21.75 1.00
C ASP A 87 -7.34 -20.36 1.66
N SER A 88 -6.51 -20.17 2.69
CA SER A 88 -6.33 -18.88 3.36
C SER A 88 -5.74 -17.83 2.43
N VAL A 89 -4.70 -18.18 1.66
CA VAL A 89 -4.08 -17.30 0.66
C VAL A 89 -5.08 -16.95 -0.45
N ASP A 90 -5.82 -17.92 -0.95
CA ASP A 90 -6.85 -17.70 -1.98
C ASP A 90 -7.96 -16.76 -1.48
N LYS A 91 -8.40 -16.93 -0.22
CA LYS A 91 -9.38 -16.04 0.39
C LYS A 91 -8.86 -14.61 0.51
N MET A 92 -7.61 -14.44 0.97
CA MET A 92 -6.98 -13.13 1.03
C MET A 92 -6.87 -12.48 -0.36
N GLN A 93 -6.46 -13.24 -1.37
CA GLN A 93 -6.34 -12.73 -2.74
C GLN A 93 -7.70 -12.25 -3.29
N ARG A 94 -8.77 -13.03 -3.07
CA ARG A 94 -10.13 -12.62 -3.46
C ARG A 94 -10.60 -11.37 -2.72
N GLN A 95 -10.28 -11.24 -1.43
CA GLN A 95 -10.60 -10.05 -0.64
C GLN A 95 -9.87 -8.81 -1.17
N PHE A 96 -8.58 -8.92 -1.48
CA PHE A 96 -7.82 -7.81 -2.08
C PHE A 96 -8.37 -7.42 -3.45
N SER A 97 -8.70 -8.38 -4.30
CA SER A 97 -9.32 -8.08 -5.61
C SER A 97 -10.66 -7.38 -5.48
N ARG A 98 -11.48 -7.74 -4.48
CA ARG A 98 -12.75 -7.03 -4.19
C ARG A 98 -12.47 -5.62 -3.68
N GLY A 99 -11.67 -5.47 -2.64
CA GLY A 99 -11.36 -4.15 -2.06
C GLY A 99 -10.74 -3.17 -3.06
N LEU A 100 -9.91 -3.65 -4.01
CA LEU A 100 -9.38 -2.80 -5.07
C LEU A 100 -10.46 -2.28 -6.03
N ARG A 101 -11.47 -3.09 -6.35
CA ARG A 101 -12.62 -2.64 -7.16
C ARG A 101 -13.46 -1.63 -6.38
N ASP A 102 -13.74 -1.90 -5.11
CA ASP A 102 -14.52 -1.00 -4.25
C ASP A 102 -13.82 0.37 -4.12
N ILE A 103 -12.50 0.39 -3.97
CA ILE A 103 -11.72 1.65 -3.93
C ILE A 103 -11.81 2.42 -5.26
N GLN A 104 -11.80 1.72 -6.40
CA GLN A 104 -11.95 2.37 -7.70
C GLN A 104 -13.34 2.97 -7.86
N GLU A 105 -14.38 2.27 -7.42
CA GLU A 105 -15.76 2.76 -7.43
C GLU A 105 -15.92 4.00 -6.54
N ILE A 106 -15.44 3.94 -5.30
CA ILE A 106 -15.47 5.08 -4.38
C ILE A 106 -14.75 6.28 -4.97
N ARG A 107 -13.60 6.07 -5.63
CA ARG A 107 -12.88 7.16 -6.29
C ARG A 107 -13.73 7.82 -7.36
N ALA A 108 -14.37 7.04 -8.22
CA ALA A 108 -15.24 7.57 -9.28
C ALA A 108 -16.40 8.39 -8.70
N LEU A 109 -17.04 7.88 -7.63
CA LEU A 109 -18.12 8.60 -6.94
C LEU A 109 -17.64 9.92 -6.32
N VAL A 110 -16.44 9.93 -5.72
CA VAL A 110 -15.85 11.15 -5.15
C VAL A 110 -15.52 12.17 -6.24
N GLU A 111 -14.96 11.73 -7.37
CA GLU A 111 -14.67 12.59 -8.52
C GLU A 111 -15.97 13.19 -9.09
N GLN A 112 -17.02 12.38 -9.23
CA GLN A 112 -18.34 12.86 -9.68
C GLN A 112 -18.94 13.87 -8.71
N ALA A 113 -18.91 13.59 -7.40
CA ALA A 113 -19.41 14.51 -6.38
C ALA A 113 -18.62 15.82 -6.34
N ALA A 114 -17.30 15.76 -6.56
CA ALA A 114 -16.46 16.96 -6.66
C ALA A 114 -16.81 17.80 -7.89
N ALA A 115 -16.98 17.16 -9.06
CA ALA A 115 -17.38 17.83 -10.29
C ALA A 115 -18.77 18.49 -10.16
N GLN A 116 -19.73 17.80 -9.54
CA GLN A 116 -21.06 18.33 -9.29
C GLN A 116 -21.04 19.57 -8.38
N ARG A 117 -20.29 19.51 -7.27
CA ARG A 117 -20.12 20.68 -6.39
C ARG A 117 -19.47 21.86 -7.08
N GLU A 118 -18.53 21.62 -8.00
CA GLU A 118 -17.92 22.69 -8.77
C GLU A 118 -18.92 23.31 -9.75
N LEU A 119 -19.75 22.51 -10.39
CA LEU A 119 -20.82 22.97 -11.28
C LEU A 119 -21.86 23.81 -10.52
N GLU A 120 -22.36 23.31 -9.39
CA GLU A 120 -23.28 24.05 -8.51
C GLU A 120 -22.67 25.38 -8.04
N ARG A 121 -21.38 25.40 -7.68
CA ARG A 121 -20.67 26.65 -7.34
C ARG A 121 -20.60 27.63 -8.50
N ARG A 122 -20.41 27.15 -9.74
CA ARG A 122 -20.38 28.03 -10.92
C ARG A 122 -21.76 28.60 -11.20
N GLU A 123 -22.81 27.79 -11.10
CA GLU A 123 -24.20 28.23 -11.29
C GLU A 123 -24.64 29.26 -10.24
N MET A 124 -24.26 29.08 -8.97
CA MET A 124 -24.54 30.07 -7.93
C MET A 124 -23.76 31.38 -8.10
N ASN A 125 -22.60 31.34 -8.75
CA ASN A 125 -21.74 32.51 -8.97
C ASN A 125 -22.02 33.22 -10.29
N THR A 126 -22.84 32.66 -11.19
CA THR A 126 -23.33 33.39 -12.36
C THR A 126 -24.50 34.28 -11.96
N PRO A 127 -24.34 35.62 -11.96
CA PRO A 127 -25.47 36.52 -11.76
C PRO A 127 -26.45 36.32 -12.91
N THR A 128 -27.74 36.28 -12.60
CA THR A 128 -28.83 36.38 -13.56
C THR A 128 -28.68 37.68 -14.36
N ALA A 129 -27.99 37.59 -15.50
CA ALA A 129 -27.93 38.65 -16.50
C ALA A 129 -29.25 38.72 -17.27
N SER A 130 -30.37 38.98 -16.59
CA SER A 130 -31.65 39.31 -17.24
C SER A 130 -32.70 39.78 -16.24
N THR A 131 -32.59 41.01 -15.73
CA THR A 131 -33.80 41.78 -15.38
C THR A 131 -33.57 43.28 -15.56
N GLY A 132 -33.87 43.75 -16.77
CA GLY A 132 -34.56 45.03 -16.94
C GLY A 132 -33.76 46.31 -16.79
N ALA A 133 -32.84 46.58 -17.73
CA ALA A 133 -32.62 47.94 -18.21
C ALA A 133 -33.88 48.42 -18.95
N ARG A 134 -34.91 48.84 -18.21
CA ARG A 134 -36.05 49.61 -18.72
C ARG A 134 -36.51 50.57 -17.63
N ASN A 135 -36.00 51.80 -17.70
CA ASN A 135 -36.75 53.05 -17.53
C ASN A 135 -35.76 54.21 -17.34
N ALA A 136 -35.24 54.69 -18.46
CA ALA A 136 -34.66 56.03 -18.55
C ALA A 136 -34.88 56.50 -19.98
N THR A 137 -36.03 57.13 -20.23
CA THR A 137 -36.21 58.23 -21.21
C THR A 137 -37.69 58.60 -21.33
N ALA A 138 -37.91 59.92 -21.27
CA ALA A 138 -39.11 60.71 -21.58
C ALA A 138 -40.21 60.77 -20.51
#